data_AF-A0AAD9C488-F1
#
_entry.id   AF-A0AAD9C488-F1
#
_cell.length_a   1.000
_cell.length_b   1.000
_cell.length_c   1.000
_cell.angle_alpha   90.00
_cell.angle_beta   90.00
_cell.angle_gamma   90.00
#
_symmetry.space_group_name_H-M   'P 1'
#
loop_
_entity.id
_entity.type
_entity.pdbx_description
1 polymer ?
#
loop_
_entity_poly.entity_id
_entity_poly.type
_entity_poly.pdbx_seq_one_letter_code
_entity_poly.pdbx_strand_id
1 'polypeptide(L)'
;MAVLDNHSWQYAQAGKTLIRLSAKYGFHRNEDMKAIDVLPILKEKVAFLSGGRDRRGGPVLTFPARSNHDRIRPEDLRRLIAYLATIPSEEVARHGFTVIVDMRGSKWDSIKPLLKILQESFPSCIHVALIIKPDNFWQKQRTNFGSSKFEFETVMVSLDGLSKIVDQSQLTADFEGSLEYNHDDWIEVRLSFETFASDAARTLARFEELQETLSQRDLPRDLEGARRLMEEHAGLKKRATKASVEELDAQGRRLLQRLQLQTAGGGSSSESGYRSGGASGDSNDHHHSFNAHVDIHNLVAKVTGLLDKLHGTRQNLQQLWHMRKLKLDQCFQLRLFEQDAEKMFDWIMHNKGLFLTSYTEIGGNHQHAVELQTQHNHFAMNCM
;
A
#
# COMPACT_ATOMS: atom_id res chain seq x y z
N MET A 1 -2.47 -7.98 30.53
CA MET A 1 -1.96 -6.61 30.38
C MET A 1 -2.49 -6.08 29.05
N ALA A 2 -3.59 -5.33 29.10
CA ALA A 2 -4.17 -4.71 27.93
C ALA A 2 -3.34 -3.47 27.57
N VAL A 3 -2.78 -3.45 26.36
CA VAL A 3 -2.09 -2.28 25.81
C VAL A 3 -3.18 -1.33 25.32
N LEU A 4 -3.41 -0.27 26.10
CA LEU A 4 -4.00 0.97 25.61
C LEU A 4 -2.92 1.66 24.80
N ASP A 5 -3.17 1.91 23.51
CA ASP A 5 -2.36 2.86 22.75
C ASP A 5 -3.19 4.06 22.31
N ASN A 6 -2.52 5.20 22.39
CA ASN A 6 -3.05 6.48 22.79
C ASN A 6 -3.17 7.39 21.55
N HIS A 7 -4.36 7.48 20.95
CA HIS A 7 -4.63 8.44 19.87
C HIS A 7 -4.73 9.89 20.40
N SER A 8 -3.57 10.51 20.58
CA SER A 8 -3.43 11.95 20.82
C SER A 8 -3.53 12.72 19.50
N TRP A 9 -4.74 13.15 19.11
CA TRP A 9 -4.94 14.07 17.99
C TRP A 9 -4.69 15.52 18.45
N GLN A 10 -3.67 16.17 17.90
CA GLN A 10 -3.33 17.56 18.19
C GLN A 10 -4.18 18.54 17.35
N TYR A 11 -4.73 19.53 18.04
CA TYR A 11 -5.58 20.60 17.53
C TYR A 11 -4.98 21.37 16.34
N ALA A 12 -5.79 21.69 15.32
CA ALA A 12 -5.46 22.73 14.35
C ALA A 12 -6.08 24.05 14.82
N GLN A 13 -5.26 25.10 14.93
CA GLN A 13 -5.66 26.39 15.48
C GLN A 13 -6.13 27.32 14.35
N ALA A 14 -7.41 27.68 14.36
CA ALA A 14 -7.97 28.78 13.56
C ALA A 14 -8.74 29.71 14.51
N GLY A 15 -8.07 30.75 15.01
CA GLY A 15 -8.64 31.68 16.00
C GLY A 15 -8.80 31.12 17.42
N LYS A 16 -9.59 31.80 18.26
CA LYS A 16 -9.75 31.53 19.72
C LYS A 16 -10.61 30.31 20.07
N THR A 17 -11.03 29.48 19.12
CA THR A 17 -11.95 28.37 19.38
C THR A 17 -11.31 27.03 19.02
N LEU A 18 -11.10 26.20 20.03
CA LEU A 18 -10.70 24.79 19.88
C LEU A 18 -11.89 24.00 19.32
N ILE A 19 -11.87 23.65 18.03
CA ILE A 19 -12.91 22.79 17.45
C ILE A 19 -12.43 21.34 17.48
N ARG A 20 -13.12 20.50 18.25
CA ARG A 20 -12.95 19.04 18.25
C ARG A 20 -13.59 18.46 16.98
N LEU A 21 -12.78 18.18 15.95
CA LEU A 21 -13.25 17.80 14.61
C LEU A 21 -13.89 16.39 14.50
N SER A 22 -13.76 15.51 15.49
CA SER A 22 -14.25 14.11 15.34
C SER A 22 -15.58 13.80 16.02
N ALA A 23 -16.06 14.61 16.96
CA ALA A 23 -17.12 14.16 17.88
C ALA A 23 -18.55 14.59 17.53
N LYS A 24 -18.75 15.52 16.59
CA LYS A 24 -20.07 16.14 16.39
C LYS A 24 -20.95 15.49 15.31
N TYR A 25 -20.37 14.76 14.36
CA TYR A 25 -21.10 14.19 13.20
C TYR A 25 -20.75 12.74 12.84
N GLY A 26 -19.99 12.01 13.67
CA GLY A 26 -19.73 10.58 13.45
C GLY A 26 -18.89 10.25 12.21
N PHE A 27 -18.25 11.24 11.59
CA PHE A 27 -17.49 11.02 10.36
C PHE A 27 -16.17 10.31 10.66
N HIS A 28 -16.03 9.09 10.15
CA HIS A 28 -14.76 8.36 10.13
C HIS A 28 -14.18 8.51 8.73
N ARG A 29 -12.90 8.88 8.60
CA ARG A 29 -12.19 8.73 7.32
C ARG A 29 -12.38 7.29 6.88
N ASN A 30 -13.11 7.07 5.78
CA ASN A 30 -13.30 5.74 5.25
C ASN A 30 -12.05 5.40 4.42
N GLU A 31 -10.98 5.02 5.14
CA GLU A 31 -9.67 4.73 4.56
C GLU A 31 -9.70 3.55 3.57
N ASP A 32 -10.77 2.74 3.60
CA ASP A 32 -10.97 1.61 2.71
C ASP A 32 -11.55 1.99 1.34
N MET A 33 -12.09 3.21 1.18
CA MET A 33 -12.74 3.64 -0.06
C MET A 33 -11.71 3.92 -1.15
N LYS A 34 -11.91 3.32 -2.32
CA LYS A 34 -10.99 3.40 -3.47
C LYS A 34 -11.58 4.23 -4.61
N ALA A 35 -10.71 4.67 -5.52
CA ALA A 35 -11.09 5.37 -6.75
C ALA A 35 -12.13 4.58 -7.55
N ILE A 36 -12.03 3.24 -7.58
CA ILE A 36 -12.97 2.38 -8.29
C ILE A 36 -14.41 2.51 -7.76
N ASP A 37 -14.57 2.76 -6.46
CA ASP A 37 -15.87 2.85 -5.78
C ASP A 37 -16.63 4.15 -6.06
N VAL A 38 -15.92 5.15 -6.61
CA VAL A 38 -16.46 6.46 -7.01
C VAL A 38 -16.14 6.80 -8.47
N LEU A 39 -15.65 5.83 -9.24
CA LEU A 39 -15.14 6.02 -10.60
C LEU A 39 -16.16 6.66 -11.56
N PRO A 40 -17.46 6.30 -11.55
CA PRO A 40 -18.43 6.94 -12.44
C PRO A 40 -18.50 8.46 -12.24
N ILE A 41 -18.50 8.91 -10.99
CA ILE A 41 -18.60 10.33 -10.62
C ILE A 41 -17.26 11.05 -10.82
N LEU A 42 -16.14 10.35 -10.58
CA LEU A 42 -14.82 10.86 -10.92
C LEU A 42 -14.75 11.17 -12.41
N LYS A 43 -15.11 10.23 -13.30
CA LYS A 43 -15.08 10.44 -14.77
C LYS A 43 -15.94 11.63 -15.24
N GLU A 44 -16.99 11.96 -14.49
CA GLU A 44 -17.83 13.13 -14.75
C GLU A 44 -17.16 14.48 -14.37
N LYS A 45 -15.94 14.45 -13.81
CA LYS A 45 -15.15 15.58 -13.33
C LYS A 45 -15.96 16.52 -12.44
N VAL A 46 -16.78 15.94 -11.55
CA VAL A 46 -17.64 16.68 -10.62
C VAL A 46 -16.81 17.51 -9.63
N ALA A 47 -15.75 16.93 -9.11
CA ALA A 47 -14.73 17.60 -8.31
C ALA A 47 -13.40 16.89 -8.51
N PHE A 48 -12.29 17.61 -8.30
CA PHE A 48 -10.96 17.03 -8.43
C PHE A 48 -9.93 17.73 -7.54
N LEU A 49 -8.81 17.03 -7.32
CA LEU A 49 -7.60 17.56 -6.73
C LEU A 49 -6.53 17.61 -7.82
N SER A 50 -6.06 18.80 -8.16
CA SER A 50 -4.99 18.98 -9.15
C SER A 50 -3.58 18.74 -8.59
N GLY A 51 -3.45 18.67 -7.26
CA GLY A 51 -2.17 18.78 -6.56
C GLY A 51 -1.82 20.21 -6.15
N GLY A 52 -2.61 21.20 -6.58
CA GLY A 52 -2.43 22.60 -6.20
C GLY A 52 -2.58 22.85 -4.69
N ARG A 53 -1.83 23.83 -4.19
CA ARG A 53 -1.86 24.31 -2.80
C ARG A 53 -2.23 25.78 -2.71
N ASP A 54 -2.95 26.15 -1.66
CA ASP A 54 -3.11 27.56 -1.30
C ASP A 54 -1.79 28.13 -0.72
N ARG A 55 -1.73 29.45 -0.48
CA ARG A 55 -0.53 30.10 0.08
C ARG A 55 -0.13 29.63 1.48
N ARG A 56 -1.02 28.90 2.18
CA ARG A 56 -0.76 28.30 3.50
C ARG A 56 -0.24 26.87 3.39
N GLY A 57 -0.17 26.31 2.17
CA GLY A 57 0.15 24.90 1.92
C GLY A 57 -1.06 23.97 2.01
N GLY A 58 -2.27 24.51 2.17
CA GLY A 58 -3.52 23.73 2.23
C GLY A 58 -3.91 23.17 0.87
N PRO A 59 -4.51 21.97 0.82
CA PRO A 59 -4.91 21.34 -0.43
C PRO A 59 -6.09 22.08 -1.07
N VAL A 60 -6.05 22.20 -2.40
CA VAL A 60 -7.11 22.84 -3.18
C VAL A 60 -8.05 21.80 -3.78
N LEU A 61 -9.31 21.79 -3.33
CA LEU A 61 -10.38 20.98 -3.91
C LEU A 61 -11.21 21.84 -4.86
N THR A 62 -11.34 21.39 -6.10
CA THR A 62 -11.99 22.17 -7.15
C THR A 62 -13.28 21.50 -7.61
N PHE A 63 -14.37 22.27 -7.60
CA PHE A 63 -15.61 22.00 -8.31
C PHE A 63 -15.63 22.89 -9.57
N PRO A 64 -15.33 22.34 -10.77
CA PRO A 64 -15.25 23.14 -11.98
C PRO A 64 -16.64 23.59 -12.48
N ALA A 65 -16.64 24.56 -13.40
CA ALA A 65 -17.85 25.03 -14.07
C ALA A 65 -18.54 23.86 -14.78
N ARG A 66 -19.80 23.60 -14.42
CA ARG A 66 -20.65 22.58 -15.07
C ARG A 66 -22.06 23.11 -15.28
N SER A 67 -22.72 22.64 -16.34
CA SER A 67 -24.12 22.99 -16.64
C SER A 67 -25.14 22.03 -16.02
N ASN A 68 -24.68 20.91 -15.45
CA ASN A 68 -25.50 19.79 -14.99
C ASN A 68 -25.29 19.43 -13.50
N HIS A 69 -24.98 20.41 -12.63
CA HIS A 69 -24.75 20.18 -11.20
C HIS A 69 -25.93 19.52 -10.48
N ASP A 70 -27.16 19.70 -10.97
CA ASP A 70 -28.40 19.15 -10.44
C ASP A 70 -28.59 17.65 -10.69
N ARG A 71 -27.81 17.04 -11.60
CA ARG A 71 -27.91 15.62 -11.93
C ARG A 71 -27.16 14.70 -10.96
N ILE A 72 -26.28 15.24 -10.13
CA ILE A 72 -25.47 14.44 -9.21
C ILE A 72 -26.31 14.14 -7.97
N ARG A 73 -26.43 12.85 -7.61
CA ARG A 73 -27.13 12.46 -6.39
C ARG A 73 -26.32 12.92 -5.17
N PRO A 74 -26.97 13.42 -4.10
CA PRO A 74 -26.25 13.88 -2.91
C PRO A 74 -25.32 12.80 -2.32
N GLU A 75 -25.76 11.54 -2.28
CA GLU A 75 -24.96 10.41 -1.76
C GLU A 75 -23.68 10.17 -2.56
N ASP A 76 -23.77 10.25 -3.88
CA ASP A 76 -22.65 10.10 -4.81
C ASP A 76 -21.60 11.21 -4.59
N LEU A 77 -22.09 12.45 -4.42
CA LEU A 77 -21.25 13.60 -4.08
C LEU A 77 -20.56 13.42 -2.71
N ARG A 78 -21.29 12.91 -1.70
CA ARG A 78 -20.70 12.62 -0.38
C ARG A 78 -19.57 11.60 -0.48
N ARG A 79 -19.78 10.51 -1.22
CA ARG A 79 -18.75 9.48 -1.45
C ARG A 79 -17.54 10.06 -2.16
N LEU A 80 -17.74 10.86 -3.21
CA LEU A 80 -16.65 11.51 -3.93
C LEU A 80 -15.83 12.43 -3.02
N ILE A 81 -16.48 13.29 -2.23
CA ILE A 81 -15.80 14.19 -1.29
C ILE A 81 -15.02 13.40 -0.24
N ALA A 82 -15.67 12.39 0.35
CA ALA A 82 -15.05 11.54 1.35
C ALA A 82 -13.82 10.82 0.80
N TYR A 83 -13.86 10.38 -0.47
CA TYR A 83 -12.72 9.77 -1.16
C TYR A 83 -11.61 10.79 -1.45
N LEU A 84 -11.92 11.92 -2.10
CA LEU A 84 -10.91 12.93 -2.45
C LEU A 84 -10.20 13.47 -1.19
N ALA A 85 -10.90 13.60 -0.08
CA ALA A 85 -10.33 14.07 1.17
C ALA A 85 -9.36 13.08 1.85
N THR A 86 -9.26 11.82 1.39
CA THR A 86 -8.22 10.87 1.86
C THR A 86 -6.90 11.01 1.11
N ILE A 87 -6.87 11.73 -0.01
CA ILE A 87 -5.73 11.76 -0.92
C ILE A 87 -4.57 12.61 -0.40
N PRO A 88 -4.78 13.86 0.06
CA PRO A 88 -3.70 14.65 0.63
C PRO A 88 -3.12 13.98 1.88
N SER A 89 -1.81 14.08 2.08
CA SER A 89 -1.16 13.59 3.30
C SER A 89 -1.77 14.27 4.54
N GLU A 90 -1.63 13.62 5.69
CA GLU A 90 -2.12 14.18 6.95
C GLU A 90 -1.51 15.57 7.26
N GLU A 91 -0.22 15.73 6.98
CA GLU A 91 0.49 17.00 7.10
C GLU A 91 -0.13 18.12 6.26
N VAL A 92 -0.45 17.81 5.00
CA VAL A 92 -1.10 18.76 4.08
C VAL A 92 -2.53 19.03 4.53
N ALA A 93 -3.31 17.99 4.84
CA ALA A 93 -4.71 18.09 5.24
C ALA A 93 -4.91 18.89 6.54
N ARG A 94 -3.92 18.93 7.43
CA ARG A 94 -3.96 19.69 8.69
C ARG A 94 -4.08 21.21 8.48
N HIS A 95 -3.68 21.73 7.33
CA HIS A 95 -3.86 23.14 6.97
C HIS A 95 -5.32 23.48 6.66
N GLY A 96 -6.18 22.48 6.47
CA GLY A 96 -7.55 22.64 6.03
C GLY A 96 -7.63 22.92 4.52
N PHE A 97 -8.74 22.51 3.92
CA PHE A 97 -8.93 22.60 2.47
C PHE A 97 -9.38 23.99 2.06
N THR A 98 -8.81 24.49 0.97
CA THR A 98 -9.37 25.59 0.20
C THR A 98 -10.25 24.99 -0.89
N VAL A 99 -11.55 25.26 -0.85
CA VAL A 99 -12.52 24.71 -1.81
C VAL A 99 -12.85 25.77 -2.85
N ILE A 100 -12.53 25.53 -4.11
CA ILE A 100 -12.92 26.39 -5.22
C ILE A 100 -14.23 25.85 -5.80
N VAL A 101 -15.25 26.69 -5.87
CA VAL A 101 -16.52 26.36 -6.54
C VAL A 101 -16.75 27.34 -7.68
N ASP A 102 -16.61 26.83 -8.89
CA ASP A 102 -16.83 27.60 -10.10
C ASP A 102 -18.29 27.54 -10.53
N MET A 103 -19.01 28.64 -10.32
CA MET A 103 -20.43 28.74 -10.68
C MET A 103 -20.65 29.39 -12.05
N ARG A 104 -19.59 29.60 -12.86
CA ARG A 104 -19.74 30.08 -14.24
C ARG A 104 -20.57 29.08 -15.06
N GLY A 105 -21.56 29.58 -15.80
CA GLY A 105 -22.49 28.74 -16.55
C GLY A 105 -23.49 27.94 -15.72
N SER A 106 -23.48 28.04 -14.38
CA SER A 106 -24.35 27.29 -13.47
C SER A 106 -25.50 28.14 -12.91
N LYS A 107 -26.57 27.48 -12.45
CA LYS A 107 -27.66 28.15 -11.72
C LYS A 107 -27.21 28.48 -10.30
N TRP A 108 -27.41 29.72 -9.86
CA TRP A 108 -27.00 30.15 -8.51
C TRP A 108 -27.61 29.32 -7.38
N ASP A 109 -28.84 28.82 -7.53
CA ASP A 109 -29.53 28.07 -6.47
C ASP A 109 -28.87 26.72 -6.13
N SER A 110 -28.01 26.17 -7.00
CA SER A 110 -27.33 24.89 -6.74
C SER A 110 -26.19 24.99 -5.72
N ILE A 111 -25.67 26.19 -5.42
CA ILE A 111 -24.54 26.36 -4.49
C ILE A 111 -24.91 25.99 -3.05
N LYS A 112 -26.13 26.34 -2.59
CA LYS A 112 -26.56 26.10 -1.21
C LYS A 112 -26.60 24.61 -0.87
N PRO A 113 -27.23 23.74 -1.68
CA PRO A 113 -27.14 22.29 -1.50
C PRO A 113 -25.70 21.77 -1.46
N LEU A 114 -24.82 22.24 -2.35
CA LEU A 114 -23.42 21.83 -2.39
C LEU A 114 -22.67 22.20 -1.10
N LEU A 115 -22.77 23.45 -0.65
CA LEU A 115 -22.13 23.91 0.60
C LEU A 115 -22.66 23.16 1.83
N LYS A 116 -23.96 22.84 1.85
CA LYS A 116 -24.55 22.02 2.92
C LYS A 116 -23.97 20.60 2.92
N ILE A 117 -23.85 19.97 1.75
CA ILE A 117 -23.23 18.64 1.62
C ILE A 117 -21.77 18.68 2.05
N LEU A 118 -21.00 19.69 1.64
CA LEU A 118 -19.63 19.90 2.09
C LEU A 118 -19.57 19.95 3.62
N GLN A 119 -20.36 20.81 4.27
CA GLN A 119 -20.37 20.90 5.73
C GLN A 119 -20.73 19.57 6.42
N GLU A 120 -21.72 18.84 5.91
CA GLU A 120 -22.18 17.58 6.50
C GLU A 120 -21.20 16.42 6.27
N SER A 121 -20.36 16.49 5.24
CA SER A 121 -19.66 15.31 4.69
C SER A 121 -18.15 15.48 4.58
N PHE A 122 -17.60 16.66 4.89
CA PHE A 122 -16.16 16.86 4.82
C PHE A 122 -15.47 16.23 6.04
N PRO A 123 -14.53 15.28 5.84
CA PRO A 123 -13.82 14.64 6.95
C PRO A 123 -12.86 15.57 7.69
N SER A 124 -12.46 16.66 7.02
CA SER A 124 -11.37 17.54 7.42
C SER A 124 -11.89 18.96 7.64
N CYS A 125 -11.03 19.85 8.14
CA CYS A 125 -11.36 21.27 8.20
C CYS A 125 -11.44 21.84 6.77
N ILE A 126 -12.57 22.45 6.40
CA ILE A 126 -12.62 23.39 5.27
C ILE A 126 -12.14 24.73 5.83
N HIS A 127 -11.03 25.23 5.30
CA HIS A 127 -10.51 26.53 5.70
C HIS A 127 -11.37 27.65 5.12
N VAL A 128 -11.61 27.60 3.81
CA VAL A 128 -12.41 28.59 3.07
C VAL A 128 -13.02 27.96 1.82
N ALA A 129 -14.24 28.37 1.47
CA ALA A 129 -14.85 28.09 0.18
C ALA A 129 -14.87 29.37 -0.69
N LEU A 130 -14.13 29.34 -1.79
CA LEU A 130 -14.01 30.41 -2.78
C LEU A 130 -15.02 30.17 -3.90
N ILE A 131 -16.01 31.06 -4.01
CA ILE A 131 -17.11 30.91 -4.96
C ILE A 131 -16.90 31.90 -6.09
N ILE A 132 -16.62 31.39 -7.29
CA ILE A 132 -16.51 32.18 -8.51
C ILE A 132 -17.92 32.43 -9.03
N LYS A 133 -18.25 33.70 -9.29
CA LYS A 133 -19.61 34.11 -9.67
C LYS A 133 -20.00 33.64 -11.08
N PRO A 134 -21.29 33.37 -11.34
CA PRO A 134 -21.80 33.24 -12.70
C PRO A 134 -21.73 34.58 -13.45
N ASP A 135 -21.44 34.56 -14.75
CA ASP A 135 -21.32 35.78 -15.58
C ASP A 135 -22.59 36.64 -15.58
N ASN A 136 -23.77 36.00 -15.52
CA ASN A 136 -25.09 36.65 -15.53
C ASN A 136 -25.50 37.24 -14.16
N PHE A 137 -24.65 37.13 -13.13
CA PHE A 137 -24.98 37.56 -11.77
C PHE A 137 -24.94 39.08 -11.57
N TRP A 138 -24.27 39.82 -12.46
CA TRP A 138 -24.09 41.27 -12.36
C TRP A 138 -25.39 42.09 -12.45
N GLN A 139 -26.52 41.48 -12.83
CA GLN A 139 -27.72 42.27 -13.11
C GLN A 139 -28.70 42.50 -11.96
N LYS A 140 -28.96 41.61 -10.97
CA LYS A 140 -30.13 41.87 -10.08
C LYS A 140 -30.16 41.43 -8.61
N GLN A 141 -29.16 40.78 -7.99
CA GLN A 141 -29.29 40.43 -6.57
C GLN A 141 -27.99 40.56 -5.76
N ARG A 142 -28.05 41.35 -4.67
CA ARG A 142 -27.11 41.26 -3.55
C ARG A 142 -27.44 40.00 -2.74
N THR A 143 -26.90 38.85 -3.12
CA THR A 143 -27.02 37.64 -2.29
C THR A 143 -25.90 37.65 -1.25
N ASN A 144 -26.22 38.13 -0.04
CA ASN A 144 -25.34 37.92 1.11
C ASN A 144 -25.43 36.44 1.51
N PHE A 145 -24.41 35.65 1.16
CA PHE A 145 -24.00 34.55 2.03
C PHE A 145 -23.46 35.20 3.29
N GLY A 146 -24.32 35.44 4.28
CA GLY A 146 -23.80 35.76 5.60
C GLY A 146 -22.96 34.58 6.05
N SER A 147 -21.68 34.80 6.37
CA SER A 147 -20.78 33.77 6.92
C SER A 147 -21.34 33.12 8.19
N SER A 148 -22.44 33.64 8.75
CA SER A 148 -23.18 33.10 9.89
C SER A 148 -24.00 31.82 9.63
N LYS A 149 -24.03 31.28 8.40
CA LYS A 149 -24.86 30.09 8.07
C LYS A 149 -24.09 28.78 7.93
N PHE A 150 -22.79 28.81 7.68
CA PHE A 150 -21.96 27.62 7.53
C PHE A 150 -20.82 27.63 8.56
N GLU A 151 -20.29 26.45 8.88
CA GLU A 151 -19.20 26.29 9.85
C GLU A 151 -17.83 26.74 9.31
N PHE A 152 -17.73 27.04 8.02
CA PHE A 152 -16.53 27.54 7.34
C PHE A 152 -16.81 28.85 6.60
N GLU A 153 -15.75 29.60 6.33
CA GLU A 153 -15.84 30.88 5.63
C GLU A 153 -16.16 30.69 4.14
N THR A 154 -17.09 31.50 3.62
CA THR A 154 -17.43 31.54 2.19
C THR A 154 -17.07 32.90 1.62
N VAL A 155 -16.19 32.94 0.61
CA VAL A 155 -15.73 34.18 -0.01
C VAL A 155 -16.10 34.18 -1.48
N MET A 156 -16.76 35.26 -1.92
CA MET A 156 -17.05 35.49 -3.33
C MET A 156 -15.83 36.09 -4.00
N VAL A 157 -15.34 35.47 -5.08
CA VAL A 157 -14.12 35.90 -5.79
C VAL A 157 -14.37 36.03 -7.30
N SER A 158 -13.61 36.91 -7.96
CA SER A 158 -13.40 36.86 -9.41
C SER A 158 -12.24 35.92 -9.73
N LEU A 159 -12.03 35.61 -11.01
CA LEU A 159 -10.85 34.84 -11.46
C LEU A 159 -9.54 35.55 -11.04
N ASP A 160 -9.41 36.84 -11.32
CA ASP A 160 -8.26 37.65 -10.88
C ASP A 160 -8.04 37.61 -9.37
N GLY A 161 -9.14 37.59 -8.60
CA GLY A 161 -9.11 37.58 -7.14
C GLY A 161 -8.61 36.27 -6.54
N LEU A 162 -8.65 35.17 -7.30
CA LEU A 162 -8.25 33.84 -6.86
C LEU A 162 -6.73 33.76 -6.60
N SER A 163 -5.94 34.44 -7.44
CA SER A 163 -4.48 34.53 -7.35
C SER A 163 -3.95 35.06 -6.00
N LYS A 164 -4.80 35.81 -5.28
CA LYS A 164 -4.48 36.37 -3.95
C LYS A 164 -4.46 35.31 -2.84
N ILE A 165 -5.16 34.19 -3.05
CA ILE A 165 -5.34 33.12 -2.06
C ILE A 165 -4.61 31.84 -2.49
N VAL A 166 -4.70 31.52 -3.78
CA VAL A 166 -4.01 30.39 -4.41
C VAL A 166 -3.11 30.97 -5.49
N ASP A 167 -1.82 30.64 -5.46
CA ASP A 167 -0.87 31.15 -6.45
C ASP A 167 -1.21 30.68 -7.87
N GLN A 168 -0.89 31.47 -8.89
CA GLN A 168 -1.18 31.15 -10.29
C GLN A 168 -0.52 29.83 -10.75
N SER A 169 0.65 29.49 -10.20
CA SER A 169 1.34 28.22 -10.44
C SER A 169 0.66 27.00 -9.80
N GLN A 170 -0.32 27.22 -8.93
CA GLN A 170 -1.07 26.17 -8.22
C GLN A 170 -2.50 26.02 -8.76
N LEU A 171 -2.88 26.82 -9.75
CA LEU A 171 -4.19 26.82 -10.39
C LEU A 171 -4.10 26.18 -11.77
N THR A 172 -5.15 25.46 -12.17
CA THR A 172 -5.26 24.91 -13.53
C THR A 172 -5.60 26.01 -14.54
N ALA A 173 -5.39 25.74 -15.84
CA ALA A 173 -5.66 26.69 -16.92
C ALA A 173 -7.10 27.25 -16.94
N ASP A 174 -8.09 26.47 -16.48
CA ASP A 174 -9.50 26.89 -16.32
C ASP A 174 -9.67 28.12 -15.40
N PHE A 175 -8.68 28.37 -14.53
CA PHE A 175 -8.61 29.48 -13.59
C PHE A 175 -7.42 30.40 -13.87
N GLU A 176 -6.98 30.48 -15.13
CA GLU A 176 -5.86 31.30 -15.59
C GLU A 176 -4.52 30.94 -14.93
N GLY A 177 -4.39 29.70 -14.42
CA GLY A 177 -3.16 29.21 -13.83
C GLY A 177 -2.26 28.43 -14.78
N SER A 178 -1.06 28.09 -14.30
CA SER A 178 -0.04 27.34 -15.05
C SER A 178 0.18 25.90 -14.55
N LEU A 179 -0.60 25.43 -13.56
CA LEU A 179 -0.52 24.05 -13.09
C LEU A 179 -1.09 23.10 -14.14
N GLU A 180 -0.23 22.23 -14.67
CA GLU A 180 -0.64 21.17 -15.57
C GLU A 180 -1.45 20.10 -14.82
N TYR A 181 -2.64 19.79 -15.33
CA TYR A 181 -3.51 18.78 -14.78
C TYR A 181 -4.27 18.05 -15.87
N ASN A 182 -4.06 16.74 -15.98
CA ASN A 182 -4.86 15.85 -16.80
C ASN A 182 -5.68 14.95 -15.88
N HIS A 183 -7.01 15.05 -15.99
CA HIS A 183 -7.94 14.34 -15.13
C HIS A 183 -7.97 12.83 -15.40
N ASP A 184 -7.91 12.43 -16.67
CA ASP A 184 -7.93 11.02 -17.06
C ASP A 184 -6.64 10.32 -16.62
N ASP A 185 -5.49 10.98 -16.82
CA ASP A 185 -4.19 10.49 -16.33
C ASP A 185 -4.17 10.36 -14.81
N TRP A 186 -4.73 11.34 -14.10
CA TRP A 186 -4.82 11.30 -12.64
C TRP A 186 -5.67 10.11 -12.18
N ILE A 187 -6.83 9.86 -12.80
CA ILE A 187 -7.69 8.71 -12.49
C ILE A 187 -6.91 7.40 -12.75
N GLU A 188 -6.22 7.29 -13.87
CA GLU A 188 -5.52 6.06 -14.25
C GLU A 188 -4.34 5.75 -13.31
N VAL A 189 -3.55 6.76 -12.96
CA VAL A 189 -2.48 6.66 -11.94
C VAL A 189 -3.07 6.18 -10.62
N ARG A 190 -4.21 6.76 -10.23
CA ARG A 190 -4.83 6.46 -8.94
C ARG A 190 -5.38 5.04 -8.86
N LEU A 191 -6.11 4.60 -9.89
CA LEU A 191 -6.56 3.21 -10.00
C LEU A 191 -5.40 2.22 -10.01
N SER A 192 -4.34 2.53 -10.76
CA SER A 192 -3.14 1.68 -10.85
C SER A 192 -2.44 1.57 -9.51
N PHE A 193 -2.24 2.69 -8.82
CA PHE A 193 -1.61 2.73 -7.50
C PHE A 193 -2.41 1.96 -6.45
N GLU A 194 -3.72 2.20 -6.35
CA GLU A 194 -4.54 1.55 -5.33
C GLU A 194 -4.68 0.04 -5.55
N THR A 195 -4.75 -0.38 -6.82
CA THR A 195 -4.71 -1.80 -7.19
C THR A 195 -3.38 -2.43 -6.76
N PHE A 196 -2.27 -1.83 -7.19
CA PHE A 196 -0.93 -2.29 -6.81
C PHE A 196 -0.74 -2.36 -5.29
N ALA A 197 -1.10 -1.30 -4.56
CA ALA A 197 -0.96 -1.24 -3.11
C ALA A 197 -1.80 -2.32 -2.42
N SER A 198 -3.03 -2.55 -2.89
CA SER A 198 -3.91 -3.59 -2.35
C SER A 198 -3.37 -4.99 -2.60
N ASP A 199 -2.84 -5.27 -3.79
CA ASP A 199 -2.30 -6.57 -4.15
C ASP A 199 -0.95 -6.84 -3.47
N ALA A 200 -0.13 -5.80 -3.30
CA ALA A 200 1.10 -5.84 -2.52
C ALA A 200 0.81 -6.16 -1.04
N ALA A 201 -0.15 -5.46 -0.43
CA ALA A 201 -0.57 -5.72 0.95
C ALA A 201 -1.06 -7.16 1.15
N ARG A 202 -1.91 -7.67 0.24
CA ARG A 202 -2.39 -9.07 0.27
C ARG A 202 -1.24 -10.07 0.17
N THR A 203 -0.28 -9.81 -0.72
CA THR A 203 0.89 -10.68 -0.90
C THR A 203 1.82 -10.65 0.31
N LEU A 204 2.02 -9.48 0.91
CA LEU A 204 2.82 -9.34 2.14
C LEU A 204 2.18 -10.10 3.31
N ALA A 205 0.87 -9.95 3.54
CA ALA A 205 0.16 -10.69 4.59
C ALA A 205 0.32 -12.22 4.41
N ARG A 206 0.18 -12.69 3.16
CA ARG A 206 0.42 -14.10 2.82
C ARG A 206 1.86 -14.55 3.10
N PHE A 207 2.85 -13.68 2.87
CA PHE A 207 4.23 -13.99 3.22
C PHE A 207 4.45 -14.06 4.73
N GLU A 208 3.81 -13.20 5.50
CA GLU A 208 3.86 -13.24 6.97
C GLU A 208 3.30 -14.56 7.51
N GLU A 209 2.16 -15.04 7.01
CA GLU A 209 1.61 -16.37 7.35
C GLU A 209 2.57 -17.53 7.02
N LEU A 210 3.25 -17.45 5.87
CA LEU A 210 4.23 -18.46 5.46
C LEU A 210 5.50 -18.40 6.32
N GLN A 211 5.93 -17.20 6.72
CA GLN A 211 7.06 -17.02 7.63
C GLN A 211 6.76 -17.64 9.00
N GLU A 212 5.56 -17.48 9.52
CA GLU A 212 5.12 -18.12 10.77
C GLU A 212 5.17 -19.65 10.64
N THR A 213 4.63 -20.19 9.55
CA THR A 213 4.65 -21.63 9.26
C THR A 213 6.08 -22.19 9.19
N LEU A 214 7.00 -21.50 8.49
CA LEU A 214 8.39 -21.95 8.35
C LEU A 214 9.22 -21.76 9.62
N SER A 215 8.81 -20.86 10.52
CA SER A 215 9.48 -20.58 11.79
C SER A 215 9.17 -21.62 12.86
N GLN A 216 8.21 -22.52 12.63
CA GLN A 216 7.89 -23.62 13.53
C GLN A 216 9.14 -24.46 13.83
N ARG A 217 9.32 -24.77 15.11
CA ARG A 217 10.50 -25.48 15.63
C ARG A 217 10.25 -26.97 15.85
N ASP A 218 9.01 -27.42 15.74
CA ASP A 218 8.67 -28.82 15.96
C ASP A 218 9.36 -29.70 14.92
N LEU A 219 9.99 -30.75 15.46
CA LEU A 219 10.66 -31.80 14.71
C LEU A 219 9.99 -33.14 15.05
N PRO A 220 9.84 -34.03 14.06
CA PRO A 220 9.20 -35.31 14.24
C PRO A 220 10.05 -36.26 15.08
N ARG A 221 9.37 -37.20 15.73
CA ARG A 221 9.99 -38.22 16.60
C ARG A 221 10.30 -39.52 15.86
N ASP A 222 9.71 -39.71 14.68
CA ASP A 222 9.82 -40.92 13.87
C ASP A 222 10.12 -40.60 12.40
N LEU A 223 10.46 -41.64 11.65
CA LEU A 223 10.82 -41.54 10.24
C LEU A 223 9.63 -41.14 9.36
N GLU A 224 8.43 -41.62 9.68
CA GLU A 224 7.21 -41.32 8.93
C GLU A 224 6.80 -39.85 9.08
N GLY A 225 6.84 -39.30 10.30
CA GLY A 225 6.63 -37.88 10.56
C GLY A 225 7.68 -37.00 9.89
N ALA A 226 8.94 -37.43 9.84
CA ALA A 226 10.00 -36.74 9.10
C ALA A 226 9.69 -36.66 7.61
N ARG A 227 9.30 -37.79 6.99
CA ARG A 227 8.90 -37.84 5.59
C ARG A 227 7.70 -36.94 5.31
N ARG A 228 6.66 -37.00 6.15
CA ARG A 228 5.44 -36.18 5.99
C ARG A 228 5.77 -34.69 6.02
N LEU A 229 6.54 -34.22 7.01
CA LEU A 229 6.91 -32.81 7.11
C LEU A 229 7.79 -32.35 5.94
N MET A 230 8.66 -33.22 5.39
CA MET A 230 9.43 -32.91 4.18
C MET A 230 8.53 -32.74 2.95
N GLU A 231 7.50 -33.58 2.81
CA GLU A 231 6.51 -33.47 1.72
C GLU A 231 5.64 -32.21 1.85
N GLU A 232 5.15 -31.91 3.06
CA GLU A 232 4.43 -30.67 3.36
C GLU A 232 5.27 -29.43 3.04
N HIS A 233 6.54 -29.44 3.48
CA HIS A 233 7.52 -28.42 3.13
C HIS A 233 7.64 -28.31 1.61
N ALA A 234 7.88 -29.39 0.86
CA ALA A 234 7.98 -29.31 -0.61
C ALA A 234 6.71 -28.73 -1.27
N GLY A 235 5.52 -29.09 -0.78
CA GLY A 235 4.23 -28.61 -1.26
C GLY A 235 4.00 -27.11 -1.03
N LEU A 236 4.42 -26.58 0.12
CA LEU A 236 4.32 -25.16 0.47
C LEU A 236 5.05 -24.26 -0.56
N LYS A 237 6.19 -24.70 -1.11
CA LYS A 237 7.01 -23.91 -2.06
C LYS A 237 6.22 -23.60 -3.31
N LYS A 238 5.60 -24.66 -3.84
CA LYS A 238 4.87 -24.64 -5.10
C LYS A 238 3.70 -23.66 -5.04
N ARG A 239 3.05 -23.54 -3.88
CA ARG A 239 1.95 -22.58 -3.68
C ARG A 239 2.45 -21.14 -3.56
N ALA A 240 3.62 -20.92 -2.94
CA ALA A 240 4.05 -19.60 -2.48
C ALA A 240 4.80 -18.72 -3.51
N THR A 241 5.64 -19.29 -4.38
CA THR A 241 6.84 -18.52 -4.84
C THR A 241 6.87 -17.87 -6.23
N LYS A 242 5.91 -18.04 -7.16
CA LYS A 242 6.19 -17.58 -8.55
C LYS A 242 5.28 -16.49 -9.12
N ALA A 243 4.00 -16.76 -9.32
CA ALA A 243 3.18 -15.90 -10.17
C ALA A 243 2.89 -14.48 -9.62
N SER A 244 2.72 -14.32 -8.30
CA SER A 244 2.20 -13.04 -7.76
C SER A 244 3.26 -11.93 -7.63
N VAL A 245 4.52 -12.26 -7.34
CA VAL A 245 5.56 -11.22 -7.13
C VAL A 245 6.07 -10.65 -8.44
N GLU A 246 6.23 -11.49 -9.46
CA GLU A 246 6.70 -11.07 -10.78
C GLU A 246 5.70 -10.08 -11.42
N GLU A 247 4.40 -10.34 -11.24
CA GLU A 247 3.35 -9.44 -11.68
C GLU A 247 3.34 -8.13 -10.88
N LEU A 248 3.46 -8.18 -9.56
CA LEU A 248 3.57 -6.98 -8.71
C LEU A 248 4.80 -6.12 -9.07
N ASP A 249 5.93 -6.75 -9.36
CA ASP A 249 7.13 -6.06 -9.84
C ASP A 249 6.87 -5.34 -11.17
N ALA A 250 6.21 -6.02 -12.11
CA ALA A 250 5.87 -5.42 -13.39
C ALA A 250 4.88 -4.26 -13.23
N GLN A 251 3.85 -4.41 -12.39
CA GLN A 251 2.87 -3.37 -12.06
C GLN A 251 3.56 -2.16 -11.41
N GLY A 252 4.37 -2.37 -10.37
CA GLY A 252 5.08 -1.31 -9.67
C GLY A 252 6.07 -0.56 -10.56
N ARG A 253 6.84 -1.27 -11.40
CA ARG A 253 7.78 -0.64 -12.35
C ARG A 253 7.08 0.21 -13.41
N ARG A 254 5.95 -0.27 -13.97
CA ARG A 254 5.14 0.50 -14.92
C ARG A 254 4.60 1.77 -14.28
N LEU A 255 4.12 1.67 -13.04
CA LEU A 255 3.62 2.83 -12.29
C LEU A 255 4.74 3.84 -12.03
N LEU A 256 5.92 3.40 -11.58
CA LEU A 256 7.08 4.27 -11.37
C LEU A 256 7.50 4.98 -12.65
N GLN A 257 7.58 4.25 -13.78
CA GLN A 257 7.93 4.84 -15.07
C GLN A 257 6.94 5.96 -15.45
N ARG A 258 5.64 5.74 -15.26
CA ARG A 258 4.62 6.77 -15.54
C ARG A 258 4.77 7.99 -14.64
N LEU A 259 4.99 7.79 -13.34
CA LEU A 259 5.17 8.90 -12.39
C LEU A 259 6.43 9.70 -12.69
N GLN A 260 7.51 9.04 -13.10
CA GLN A 260 8.76 9.71 -13.50
C GLN A 260 8.60 10.56 -14.76
N LEU A 261 7.83 10.11 -15.75
CA LEU A 261 7.52 10.91 -16.94
C LEU A 261 6.76 12.19 -16.60
N GLN A 262 5.85 12.13 -15.63
CA GLN A 262 5.12 13.31 -15.14
C GLN A 262 6.03 14.30 -14.41
N THR A 263 7.08 13.83 -13.73
CA THR A 263 8.08 14.72 -13.10
C THR A 263 9.12 15.27 -14.07
N ALA A 264 9.47 14.53 -15.12
CA ALA A 264 10.51 14.90 -16.08
C ALA A 264 10.03 15.89 -17.16
N GLY A 265 8.72 15.95 -17.43
CA GLY A 265 8.12 16.88 -18.40
C GLY A 265 8.22 18.36 -18.01
N GLY A 266 8.51 18.68 -16.75
CA GLY A 266 8.60 20.06 -16.24
C GLY A 266 9.97 20.74 -16.37
N GLY A 267 10.98 20.08 -16.94
CA GLY A 267 12.32 20.67 -17.01
C GLY A 267 13.35 19.82 -17.75
N SER A 268 13.25 19.73 -19.07
CA SER A 268 14.40 19.33 -19.90
C SER A 268 14.22 19.76 -21.36
N SER A 269 14.43 21.05 -21.61
CA SER A 269 14.85 21.58 -22.90
C SER A 269 16.06 22.50 -22.69
N SER A 270 17.20 21.92 -22.35
CA SER A 270 18.48 22.62 -22.50
C SER A 270 19.54 21.67 -23.07
N GLU A 271 19.41 21.40 -24.36
CA GLU A 271 20.54 20.99 -25.18
C GLU A 271 20.84 22.10 -26.19
N SER A 272 21.95 22.80 -25.94
CA SER A 272 22.84 23.49 -26.87
C SER A 272 22.32 24.67 -27.72
N GLY A 273 22.86 25.86 -27.45
CA GLY A 273 22.78 27.01 -28.35
C GLY A 273 23.26 28.33 -27.74
N TYR A 274 24.57 28.52 -27.67
CA TYR A 274 25.25 29.77 -27.29
C TYR A 274 24.54 31.05 -27.81
N ARG A 275 24.02 31.91 -26.91
CA ARG A 275 24.01 33.38 -27.09
C ARG A 275 24.04 34.10 -25.74
N SER A 276 25.07 34.94 -25.60
CA SER A 276 25.29 35.89 -24.50
C SER A 276 24.27 37.03 -24.55
N GLY A 277 23.76 37.44 -23.39
CA GLY A 277 23.03 38.71 -23.25
C GLY A 277 22.07 38.81 -22.07
N GLY A 278 22.60 39.17 -20.89
CA GLY A 278 22.01 40.17 -19.99
C GLY A 278 20.77 39.85 -19.14
N ALA A 279 20.78 40.48 -17.96
CA ALA A 279 19.68 40.80 -17.06
C ALA A 279 19.28 39.75 -15.98
N SER A 280 19.64 40.16 -14.76
CA SER A 280 19.12 39.80 -13.45
C SER A 280 17.62 39.52 -13.43
N GLY A 281 17.23 38.39 -12.85
CA GLY A 281 15.84 37.99 -12.61
C GLY A 281 15.74 37.09 -11.38
N ASP A 282 14.82 37.44 -10.49
CA ASP A 282 14.60 36.93 -9.15
C ASP A 282 14.44 35.40 -9.08
N SER A 283 15.13 34.74 -8.14
CA SER A 283 15.20 33.28 -8.03
C SER A 283 14.07 32.63 -7.19
N ASN A 284 12.91 33.29 -7.06
CA ASN A 284 11.84 32.80 -6.17
C ASN A 284 10.80 31.87 -6.84
N ASP A 285 10.87 31.65 -8.15
CA ASP A 285 9.84 30.90 -8.89
C ASP A 285 9.96 29.37 -8.77
N HIS A 286 11.04 28.86 -8.17
CA HIS A 286 11.28 27.42 -8.04
C HIS A 286 10.59 26.77 -6.85
N HIS A 287 10.16 27.53 -5.82
CA HIS A 287 9.62 26.91 -4.60
C HIS A 287 8.17 26.42 -4.71
N HIS A 288 7.40 26.85 -5.72
CA HIS A 288 5.96 26.58 -5.80
C HIS A 288 5.61 25.38 -6.70
N SER A 289 6.29 25.18 -7.83
CA SER A 289 6.20 23.94 -8.63
C SER A 289 6.61 22.69 -7.82
N PHE A 290 7.47 22.89 -6.81
CA PHE A 290 7.90 21.86 -5.87
C PHE A 290 6.75 21.15 -5.14
N ASN A 291 5.62 21.81 -4.83
CA ASN A 291 4.58 21.21 -3.97
C ASN A 291 3.65 20.22 -4.68
N ALA A 292 3.29 20.45 -5.94
CA ALA A 292 2.59 19.44 -6.76
C ALA A 292 3.52 18.24 -7.04
N HIS A 293 4.82 18.53 -7.21
CA HIS A 293 5.87 17.52 -7.32
C HIS A 293 6.04 16.70 -6.03
N VAL A 294 5.76 17.27 -4.85
CA VAL A 294 5.82 16.53 -3.56
C VAL A 294 4.78 15.40 -3.49
N ASP A 295 3.56 15.57 -4.00
CA ASP A 295 2.55 14.49 -3.97
C ASP A 295 2.95 13.32 -4.88
N ILE A 296 3.46 13.61 -6.07
CA ILE A 296 3.98 12.59 -6.98
C ILE A 296 5.22 11.92 -6.38
N HIS A 297 6.14 12.68 -5.79
CA HIS A 297 7.30 12.15 -5.10
C HIS A 297 6.91 11.25 -3.93
N ASN A 298 5.90 11.62 -3.14
CA ASN A 298 5.35 10.78 -2.07
C ASN A 298 4.75 9.49 -2.62
N LEU A 299 4.08 9.55 -3.76
CA LEU A 299 3.54 8.36 -4.43
C LEU A 299 4.67 7.44 -4.92
N VAL A 300 5.70 8.01 -5.54
CA VAL A 300 6.92 7.29 -5.96
C VAL A 300 7.56 6.61 -4.75
N ALA A 301 7.76 7.33 -3.65
CA ALA A 301 8.34 6.78 -2.42
C ALA A 301 7.50 5.61 -1.86
N LYS A 302 6.16 5.73 -1.88
CA LYS A 302 5.25 4.65 -1.46
C LYS A 302 5.38 3.42 -2.35
N VAL A 303 5.42 3.59 -3.67
CA VAL A 303 5.55 2.47 -4.61
C VAL A 303 6.89 1.77 -4.44
N THR A 304 7.99 2.54 -4.38
CA THR A 304 9.34 2.01 -4.14
C THR A 304 9.41 1.27 -2.80
N GLY A 305 8.91 1.87 -1.72
CA GLY A 305 8.91 1.24 -0.40
C GLY A 305 8.12 -0.07 -0.34
N LEU A 306 7.00 -0.18 -1.07
CA LEU A 306 6.25 -1.42 -1.19
C LEU A 306 7.01 -2.50 -1.97
N LEU A 307 7.70 -2.13 -3.06
CA LEU A 307 8.56 -3.04 -3.82
C LEU A 307 9.72 -3.55 -2.97
N ASP A 308 10.41 -2.65 -2.27
CA ASP A 308 11.53 -3.00 -1.39
C ASP A 308 11.07 -3.94 -0.27
N LYS A 309 9.91 -3.66 0.34
CA LYS A 309 9.31 -4.55 1.36
C LYS A 309 8.96 -5.92 0.77
N LEU A 310 8.35 -5.98 -0.41
CA LEU A 310 8.05 -7.24 -1.11
C LEU A 310 9.32 -8.06 -1.38
N HIS A 311 10.39 -7.40 -1.85
CA HIS A 311 11.67 -8.05 -2.16
C HIS A 311 12.37 -8.55 -0.90
N GLY A 312 12.45 -7.72 0.13
CA GLY A 312 13.06 -8.07 1.42
C GLY A 312 12.34 -9.23 2.09
N THR A 313 11.00 -9.17 2.17
CA THR A 313 10.18 -10.25 2.74
C THR A 313 10.32 -11.55 1.93
N ARG A 314 10.35 -11.47 0.59
CA ARG A 314 10.58 -12.63 -0.28
C ARG A 314 11.96 -13.26 -0.03
N GLN A 315 13.01 -12.45 0.08
CA GLN A 315 14.36 -12.94 0.34
C GLN A 315 14.46 -13.61 1.71
N ASN A 316 13.87 -13.01 2.75
CA ASN A 316 13.81 -13.61 4.08
C ASN A 316 13.05 -14.96 4.05
N LEU A 317 11.90 -15.00 3.36
CA LEU A 317 11.13 -16.24 3.20
C LEU A 317 11.96 -17.33 2.51
N GLN A 318 12.76 -16.99 1.48
CA GLN A 318 13.68 -17.93 0.84
C GLN A 318 14.78 -18.45 1.79
N GLN A 319 15.28 -17.62 2.70
CA GLN A 319 16.26 -18.04 3.71
C GLN A 319 15.65 -18.98 4.75
N LEU A 320 14.50 -18.61 5.32
CA LEU A 320 13.75 -19.46 6.24
C LEU A 320 13.40 -20.80 5.60
N TRP A 321 13.01 -20.77 4.33
CA TRP A 321 12.75 -21.95 3.53
C TRP A 321 13.94 -22.90 3.49
N HIS A 322 15.12 -22.38 3.14
CA HIS A 322 16.33 -23.17 3.03
C HIS A 322 16.75 -23.74 4.40
N MET A 323 16.66 -22.92 5.45
CA MET A 323 16.98 -23.33 6.82
C MET A 323 16.04 -24.43 7.32
N ARG A 324 14.72 -24.29 7.11
CA ARG A 324 13.74 -25.31 7.52
C ARG A 324 13.96 -26.62 6.74
N LYS A 325 14.26 -26.54 5.44
CA LYS A 325 14.62 -27.72 4.64
C LYS A 325 15.84 -28.44 5.25
N LEU A 326 16.92 -27.72 5.53
CA LEU A 326 18.14 -28.31 6.10
C LEU A 326 17.86 -29.03 7.43
N LYS A 327 17.06 -28.42 8.31
CA LYS A 327 16.68 -29.04 9.59
C LYS A 327 15.84 -30.30 9.42
N LEU A 328 14.90 -30.30 8.47
CA LEU A 328 14.09 -31.49 8.17
C LEU A 328 14.95 -32.60 7.58
N ASP A 329 15.87 -32.28 6.67
CA ASP A 329 16.82 -33.23 6.10
C ASP A 329 17.69 -33.87 7.20
N GLN A 330 18.25 -33.05 8.11
CA GLN A 330 19.02 -33.54 9.26
C GLN A 330 18.19 -34.41 10.22
N CYS A 331 16.96 -34.00 10.52
CA CYS A 331 16.07 -34.78 11.39
C CYS A 331 15.73 -36.12 10.75
N PHE A 332 15.43 -36.16 9.46
CA PHE A 332 15.19 -37.41 8.73
C PHE A 332 16.39 -38.35 8.82
N GLN A 333 17.60 -37.86 8.57
CA GLN A 333 18.83 -38.66 8.68
C GLN A 333 19.04 -39.23 10.09
N LEU A 334 18.78 -38.42 11.13
CA LEU A 334 18.85 -38.87 12.52
C LEU A 334 17.84 -40.00 12.80
N ARG A 335 16.58 -39.84 12.38
CA ARG A 335 15.54 -40.87 12.60
C ARG A 335 15.82 -42.15 11.82
N LEU A 336 16.39 -42.04 10.63
CA LEU A 336 16.82 -43.20 9.85
C LEU A 336 17.93 -43.96 10.58
N PHE A 337 18.95 -43.25 11.06
CA PHE A 337 20.03 -43.84 11.84
C PHE A 337 19.52 -44.52 13.12
N GLU A 338 18.66 -43.86 13.88
CA GLU A 338 18.07 -44.43 15.11
C GLU A 338 17.30 -45.73 14.81
N GLN A 339 16.48 -45.75 13.75
CA GLN A 339 15.76 -46.94 13.34
C GLN A 339 16.71 -48.07 12.91
N ASP A 340 17.76 -47.77 12.17
CA ASP A 340 18.72 -48.78 11.73
C ASP A 340 19.57 -49.32 12.90
N ALA A 341 19.90 -48.47 13.88
CA ALA A 341 20.54 -48.88 15.13
C ALA A 341 19.62 -49.80 15.96
N GLU A 342 18.33 -49.47 16.07
CA GLU A 342 17.34 -50.30 16.75
C GLU A 342 17.21 -51.68 16.10
N LYS A 343 17.08 -51.74 14.76
CA LYS A 343 17.08 -53.01 14.01
C LYS A 343 18.36 -53.81 14.25
N MET A 344 19.52 -53.15 14.32
CA MET A 344 20.80 -53.79 14.62
C MET A 344 20.79 -54.39 16.04
N PHE A 345 20.31 -53.64 17.04
CA PHE A 345 20.19 -54.14 18.41
C PHE A 345 19.22 -55.33 18.50
N ASP A 346 18.06 -55.24 17.87
CA ASP A 346 17.08 -56.33 17.83
C ASP A 346 17.67 -57.59 17.20
N TRP A 347 18.40 -57.44 16.09
CA TRP A 347 19.08 -58.55 15.44
C TRP A 347 20.16 -59.17 16.35
N ILE A 348 21.00 -58.37 17.01
CA ILE A 348 22.00 -58.87 17.97
C ILE A 348 21.33 -59.62 19.13
N MET A 349 20.29 -59.03 19.72
CA MET A 349 19.60 -59.61 20.88
C MET A 349 18.86 -60.90 20.53
N HIS A 350 18.23 -60.95 19.35
CA HIS A 350 17.59 -62.16 18.83
C HIS A 350 18.60 -63.30 18.65
N ASN A 351 19.80 -63.00 18.12
CA ASN A 351 20.85 -63.98 17.87
C ASN A 351 21.78 -64.24 19.06
N LYS A 352 21.62 -63.52 20.19
CA LYS A 352 22.49 -63.62 21.38
C LYS A 352 22.64 -65.04 21.92
N GLY A 353 21.55 -65.81 21.95
CA GLY A 353 21.58 -67.20 22.41
C GLY A 353 22.51 -68.05 21.57
N LEU A 354 22.39 -67.95 20.23
CA LEU A 354 23.27 -68.62 19.27
C LEU A 354 24.72 -68.13 19.41
N PHE A 355 24.95 -66.84 19.66
CA PHE A 355 26.31 -66.33 19.89
C PHE A 355 26.98 -66.93 21.12
N LEU A 356 26.20 -67.18 22.18
CA LEU A 356 26.73 -67.69 23.44
C LEU A 356 26.92 -69.21 23.44
N THR A 357 26.13 -69.96 22.67
CA THR A 357 26.18 -71.44 22.67
C THR A 357 26.93 -72.04 21.48
N SER A 358 26.93 -71.41 20.31
CA SER A 358 27.43 -72.03 19.07
C SER A 358 28.94 -71.91 18.86
N TYR A 359 29.69 -71.21 19.72
CA TYR A 359 31.10 -70.87 19.46
C TYR A 359 32.09 -71.26 20.57
N THR A 360 31.75 -72.21 21.43
CA THR A 360 32.64 -72.69 22.51
C THR A 360 33.11 -74.13 22.33
N GLU A 361 32.58 -74.88 21.37
CA GLU A 361 32.86 -76.31 21.19
C GLU A 361 33.48 -76.60 19.82
N ILE A 362 34.48 -77.49 19.77
CA ILE A 362 35.13 -77.95 18.53
C ILE A 362 34.38 -79.15 17.91
N GLY A 363 33.40 -79.70 18.62
CA GLY A 363 32.70 -80.93 18.27
C GLY A 363 33.44 -82.18 18.75
N GLY A 364 32.70 -83.23 19.13
CA GLY A 364 33.26 -84.47 19.68
C GLY A 364 33.84 -85.45 18.64
N ASN A 365 33.71 -85.16 17.35
CA ASN A 365 34.25 -85.96 16.23
C ASN A 365 34.34 -85.12 14.94
N HIS A 366 34.99 -85.66 13.90
CA HIS A 366 35.22 -84.97 12.63
C HIS A 366 33.92 -84.50 11.93
N GLN A 367 32.90 -85.36 11.88
CA GLN A 367 31.62 -85.03 11.24
C GLN A 367 30.91 -83.87 11.94
N HIS A 368 30.88 -83.88 13.27
CA HIS A 368 30.31 -82.82 14.07
C HIS A 368 31.09 -81.50 13.92
N ALA A 369 32.43 -81.55 13.83
CA ALA A 369 33.25 -80.36 13.59
C ALA A 369 32.96 -79.70 12.22
N VAL A 370 32.73 -80.50 11.17
CA VAL A 370 32.38 -80.00 9.82
C VAL A 370 30.99 -79.35 9.80
N GLU A 371 30.03 -79.91 10.53
CA GLU A 371 28.69 -79.34 10.68
C GLU A 371 28.74 -77.99 11.41
N LEU A 372 29.50 -77.90 12.52
CA LEU A 372 29.72 -76.64 13.25
C LEU A 372 30.43 -75.57 12.39
N GLN A 373 31.43 -75.97 11.59
CA GLN A 373 32.09 -75.06 10.65
C GLN A 373 31.14 -74.53 9.57
N THR A 374 30.27 -75.38 9.04
CA THR A 374 29.27 -74.97 8.03
C THR A 374 28.26 -73.99 8.62
N GLN A 375 27.81 -74.23 9.85
CA GLN A 375 26.93 -73.31 10.59
C GLN A 375 27.61 -71.96 10.86
N HIS A 376 28.89 -71.96 11.25
CA HIS A 376 29.68 -70.73 11.43
C HIS A 376 29.82 -69.94 10.12
N ASN A 377 30.12 -70.60 9.00
CA ASN A 377 30.25 -69.93 7.71
C ASN A 377 28.91 -69.31 7.26
N HIS A 378 27.81 -70.03 7.42
CA HIS A 378 26.47 -69.51 7.12
C HIS A 378 26.12 -68.31 8.01
N PHE A 379 26.49 -68.36 9.29
CA PHE A 379 26.34 -67.23 10.19
C PHE A 379 27.16 -66.01 9.76
N ALA A 380 28.47 -66.19 9.50
CA ALA A 380 29.37 -65.11 9.10
C ALA A 380 28.92 -64.41 7.80
N MET A 381 28.34 -65.16 6.86
CA MET A 381 27.75 -64.60 5.64
C MET A 381 26.50 -63.75 5.91
N ASN A 382 25.72 -64.05 6.95
CA ASN A 382 24.51 -63.31 7.31
C ASN A 382 24.79 -62.09 8.22
N CYS A 383 26.05 -61.87 8.62
CA CYS A 383 26.49 -60.74 9.44
C CYS A 383 27.12 -59.59 8.65
N MET A 384 27.48 -59.84 7.39
CA MET A 384 27.98 -58.85 6.43
C MET A 384 26.83 -58.33 5.58
#